data_AF-B9IZ91-F1
#
_entry.id   AF-B9IZ91-F1
#
_cell.length_a   1.000
_cell.length_b   1.000
_cell.length_c   1.000
_cell.angle_alpha   90.00
_cell.angle_beta   90.00
_cell.angle_gamma   90.00
#
_symmetry.space_group_name_H-M   'P 1'
#
loop_
_entity.id
_entity.type
_entity.pdbx_description
1 polymer ?
#
loop_
_entity_poly.entity_id
_entity_poly.type
_entity_poly.pdbx_seq_one_letter_code
_entity_poly.pdbx_strand_id
1 'polypeptide(L)'
;MTNWINVQEAMKILEEHYIQVSYKTFTDWLRKLEIPAVPSENRKEGWVIRKEDILAFIDKKRPGLRQILEGYQGLVEDMEQVKLQVKVLMESEQNIGVHVGVWDEEKSCNPLPVKRQVYNDEMKFLYDLLEMVLDELQEVKKQNEWINQAYEQMIGDYNFLYEELQTQRANAEAPVLGEEEEEREEVAKISEKEFHDLLEEQWKKKFPNAMISLEDEEIKRFYIIFHKKLYQQGENQESVIIRKGDFYICPVSQKEYKHINRIYNPVIRKMLDNIIQEENGKKNAMISVGNVL
;
A
#
# COMPACT_ATOMS: atom_id res chain seq x y z
N MET A 1 30.60 16.88 -14.78
CA MET A 1 29.88 18.15 -15.03
C MET A 1 28.95 18.34 -13.84
N THR A 2 29.15 19.36 -13.01
CA THR A 2 28.26 19.61 -11.87
C THR A 2 26.95 20.19 -12.39
N ASN A 3 25.95 19.33 -12.54
CA ASN A 3 24.62 19.73 -12.96
C ASN A 3 23.90 20.30 -11.73
N TRP A 4 23.95 21.62 -11.62
CA TRP A 4 23.17 22.38 -10.68
C TRP A 4 21.72 22.41 -11.15
N ILE A 5 20.82 22.04 -10.26
CA ILE A 5 19.39 21.94 -10.52
C ILE A 5 18.62 22.83 -9.55
N ASN A 6 17.47 23.31 -10.00
CA ASN A 6 16.59 24.13 -9.15
C ASN A 6 15.73 23.25 -8.23
N VAL A 7 15.02 23.89 -7.30
CA VAL A 7 14.14 23.19 -6.33
C VAL A 7 13.06 22.35 -7.02
N GLN A 8 12.47 22.84 -8.11
CA GLN A 8 11.40 22.10 -8.80
C GLN A 8 11.92 20.84 -9.49
N GLU A 9 13.08 20.93 -10.16
CA GLU A 9 13.77 19.81 -10.77
C GLU A 9 14.20 18.78 -9.71
N ALA A 10 14.72 19.25 -8.58
CA ALA A 10 15.08 18.38 -7.47
C ALA A 10 13.87 17.63 -6.89
N MET A 11 12.74 18.31 -6.73
CA MET A 11 11.49 17.67 -6.30
C MET A 11 10.97 16.67 -7.33
N LYS A 12 11.11 16.95 -8.63
CA LYS A 12 10.72 16.00 -9.69
C LYS A 12 11.57 14.73 -9.64
N ILE A 13 12.89 14.86 -9.45
CA ILE A 13 13.78 13.70 -9.30
C ILE A 13 13.41 12.88 -8.05
N LEU A 14 13.02 13.53 -6.95
CA LEU A 14 12.54 12.83 -5.77
C LEU A 14 11.23 12.07 -6.04
N GLU A 15 10.31 12.66 -6.79
CA GLU A 15 9.04 12.03 -7.18
C GLU A 15 9.26 10.81 -8.07
N GLU A 16 10.19 10.88 -9.04
CA GLU A 16 10.62 9.75 -9.87
C GLU A 16 11.14 8.56 -9.02
N HIS A 17 11.66 8.85 -7.82
CA HIS A 17 12.13 7.85 -6.86
C HIS A 17 11.13 7.58 -5.72
N TYR A 18 9.84 7.89 -5.95
CA TYR A 18 8.73 7.67 -5.01
C TYR A 18 8.87 8.38 -3.65
N ILE A 19 9.57 9.52 -3.63
CA ILE A 19 9.67 10.41 -2.47
C ILE A 19 8.85 11.66 -2.76
N GLN A 20 7.53 11.58 -2.57
CA GLN A 20 6.65 12.72 -2.73
C GLN A 20 6.59 13.53 -1.44
N VAL A 21 6.98 14.80 -1.51
CA VAL A 21 6.95 15.71 -0.36
C VAL A 21 6.42 17.08 -0.72
N SER A 22 5.84 17.76 0.26
CA SER A 22 5.41 19.15 0.09
C SER A 22 6.62 20.06 -0.08
N TYR A 23 6.43 21.17 -0.80
CA TYR A 23 7.47 22.21 -0.96
C TYR A 23 8.00 22.72 0.39
N LYS A 24 7.12 22.82 1.41
CA LYS A 24 7.49 23.24 2.76
C LYS A 24 8.45 22.23 3.42
N THR A 25 8.13 20.94 3.31
CA THR A 25 8.98 19.86 3.85
C THR A 25 10.34 19.81 3.14
N PHE A 26 10.35 19.97 1.82
CA PHE A 26 11.58 19.97 1.04
C PHE A 26 12.47 21.17 1.39
N THR A 27 11.89 22.38 1.49
CA THR A 27 12.65 23.57 1.90
C THR A 27 13.16 23.48 3.35
N ASP A 28 12.47 22.78 4.23
CA ASP A 28 12.97 22.50 5.58
C ASP A 28 14.17 21.56 5.57
N TRP A 29 14.25 20.58 4.65
CA TRP A 29 15.45 19.74 4.49
C TRP A 29 16.67 20.54 4.00
N LEU A 30 16.45 21.52 3.11
CA LEU A 30 17.51 22.43 2.67
C LEU A 30 18.00 23.31 3.82
N ARG A 31 17.09 23.86 4.64
CA ARG A 31 17.44 24.68 5.82
C ARG A 31 18.19 23.88 6.88
N LYS A 32 17.82 22.62 7.09
CA LYS A 32 18.46 21.71 8.04
C LYS A 32 19.77 21.12 7.53
N LEU A 33 20.20 21.49 6.31
CA LEU A 33 21.40 20.96 5.64
C LEU A 33 21.36 19.43 5.50
N GLU A 34 20.16 18.83 5.44
CA GLU A 34 20.02 17.40 5.11
C GLU A 34 20.36 17.14 3.65
N ILE A 35 20.11 18.14 2.80
CA ILE A 35 20.52 18.19 1.38
C ILE A 35 21.40 19.43 1.21
N PRO A 36 22.68 19.28 0.85
CA PRO A 36 23.55 20.41 0.55
C PRO A 36 22.97 21.27 -0.58
N ALA A 37 22.75 22.56 -0.30
CA ALA A 37 22.19 23.51 -1.26
C ALA A 37 22.80 24.90 -1.05
N VAL A 38 22.90 25.64 -2.15
CA VAL A 38 23.41 27.02 -2.17
C VAL A 38 22.27 27.95 -2.55
N PRO A 39 22.07 29.10 -1.87
CA PRO A 39 21.07 30.07 -2.31
C PRO A 39 21.40 30.55 -3.73
N SER A 40 20.39 30.56 -4.60
CA SER A 40 20.55 31.03 -5.98
C SER A 40 20.81 32.53 -6.02
N GLU A 41 21.65 32.97 -6.96
CA GLU A 41 21.80 34.39 -7.27
C GLU A 41 20.47 35.00 -7.77
N ASN A 42 19.60 34.18 -8.36
CA ASN A 42 18.28 34.58 -8.84
C ASN A 42 17.22 34.35 -7.74
N ARG A 43 16.71 35.45 -7.15
CA ARG A 43 15.74 35.41 -6.04
C ARG A 43 14.46 34.63 -6.33
N LYS A 44 14.09 34.47 -7.61
CA LYS A 44 12.88 33.72 -8.02
C LYS A 44 13.06 32.20 -7.96
N GLU A 45 14.29 31.70 -8.07
CA GLU A 45 14.60 30.26 -8.08
C GLU A 45 14.94 29.73 -6.68
N GLY A 46 15.26 30.63 -5.75
CA GLY A 46 15.44 30.31 -4.33
C GLY A 46 16.76 29.59 -4.06
N TRP A 47 16.79 28.27 -4.26
CA TRP A 47 17.93 27.41 -3.96
C TRP A 47 18.42 26.65 -5.18
N VAL A 48 19.73 26.46 -5.25
CA VAL A 48 20.42 25.65 -6.26
C VAL A 48 21.06 24.46 -5.57
N ILE A 49 20.82 23.28 -6.14
CA ILE A 49 21.17 22.00 -5.52
C ILE A 49 22.01 21.22 -6.52
N ARG A 50 23.02 20.49 -6.06
CA ARG A 50 23.75 19.59 -6.96
C ARG A 50 22.93 18.34 -7.19
N LYS A 51 22.83 17.89 -8.43
CA LYS A 51 22.12 16.66 -8.77
C LYS A 51 22.66 15.45 -7.98
N GLU A 52 23.98 15.39 -7.79
CA GLU A 52 24.64 14.30 -7.06
C GLU A 52 24.22 14.26 -5.59
N ASP A 53 24.02 15.42 -4.95
CA ASP A 53 23.62 15.52 -3.56
C ASP A 53 22.15 15.07 -3.35
N ILE A 54 21.28 15.33 -4.32
CA ILE A 54 19.91 14.79 -4.34
C ILE A 54 19.93 13.26 -4.49
N LEU A 55 20.75 12.74 -5.41
CA LEU A 55 20.86 11.29 -5.62
C LEU A 55 21.43 10.58 -4.38
N ALA A 56 22.41 11.17 -3.71
CA ALA A 56 22.94 10.66 -2.45
C ALA A 56 21.89 10.68 -1.33
N PHE A 57 21.07 11.73 -1.28
CA PHE A 57 19.95 11.81 -0.34
C PHE A 57 18.89 10.74 -0.62
N ILE A 58 18.58 10.47 -1.89
CA ILE A 58 17.67 9.38 -2.30
C ILE A 58 18.23 8.03 -1.83
N ASP A 59 19.51 7.75 -2.10
CA ASP A 59 20.15 6.49 -1.68
C ASP A 59 20.14 6.34 -0.16
N LYS A 60 20.28 7.44 0.59
CA LYS A 60 20.19 7.43 2.06
C LYS A 60 18.77 7.16 2.55
N LYS A 61 17.75 7.72 1.91
CA LYS A 61 16.34 7.55 2.30
C LYS A 61 15.77 6.21 1.84
N ARG A 62 16.19 5.71 0.68
CA ARG A 62 15.72 4.46 0.08
C ARG A 62 16.89 3.72 -0.59
N PRO A 63 17.72 3.02 0.20
CA PRO A 63 18.86 2.27 -0.33
C PRO A 63 18.43 1.24 -1.38
N GLY A 64 19.14 1.19 -2.50
CA GLY A 64 18.91 0.19 -3.56
C GLY A 64 17.75 0.47 -4.53
N LEU A 65 16.83 1.39 -4.20
CA LEU A 65 15.68 1.68 -5.08
C LEU A 65 16.11 2.25 -6.44
N ARG A 66 17.11 3.16 -6.45
CA ARG A 66 17.61 3.74 -7.70
C ARG A 66 18.16 2.68 -8.65
N GLN A 67 18.92 1.73 -8.13
CA GLN A 67 19.52 0.64 -8.91
C GLN A 67 18.43 -0.26 -9.53
N ILE A 68 17.35 -0.51 -8.79
CA ILE A 68 16.20 -1.28 -9.28
C ILE A 68 15.48 -0.50 -10.40
N LEU A 69 15.24 0.80 -10.23
CA LEU A 69 14.57 1.63 -11.23
C LEU A 69 15.40 1.78 -12.51
N GLU A 70 16.71 2.00 -12.38
CA GLU A 70 17.64 2.03 -13.52
C GLU A 70 17.64 0.68 -14.26
N GLY A 71 17.64 -0.44 -13.53
CA GLY A 71 17.53 -1.78 -14.12
C GLY A 71 16.20 -2.03 -14.84
N TYR A 72 15.09 -1.58 -14.26
CA TYR A 72 13.77 -1.69 -14.87
C TYR A 72 13.67 -0.86 -16.14
N GLN A 73 14.19 0.37 -16.13
CA GLN A 73 14.18 1.25 -17.29
C GLN A 73 15.01 0.68 -18.44
N GLY A 74 16.19 0.12 -18.15
CA GLY A 74 16.99 -0.59 -19.15
C GLY A 74 16.25 -1.80 -19.75
N LEU A 75 15.56 -2.58 -18.92
CA LEU A 75 14.77 -3.71 -19.40
C LEU A 75 13.60 -3.27 -20.33
N VAL A 76 12.95 -2.15 -20.01
CA VAL A 76 11.89 -1.58 -20.85
C VAL A 76 12.45 -1.12 -22.20
N GLU A 77 13.61 -0.44 -22.20
CA GLU A 77 14.28 -0.02 -23.43
C GLU A 77 14.69 -1.21 -24.31
N ASP A 78 15.21 -2.28 -23.69
CA ASP A 78 15.55 -3.52 -24.40
C ASP A 78 14.30 -4.18 -25.01
N MET A 79 13.18 -4.22 -24.27
CA MET A 79 11.91 -4.74 -24.80
C MET A 79 11.37 -3.89 -25.96
N GLU A 80 11.50 -2.57 -25.90
CA GLU A 80 11.10 -1.68 -26.99
C GLU A 80 11.96 -1.91 -28.25
N GLN A 81 13.26 -2.13 -28.09
CA GLN A 81 14.15 -2.49 -29.20
C GLN A 81 13.76 -3.83 -29.82
N VAL A 82 13.49 -4.86 -29.01
CA VAL A 82 13.04 -6.17 -29.49
C VAL A 82 11.72 -6.03 -30.25
N LYS A 83 10.76 -5.25 -29.72
CA LYS A 83 9.48 -4.97 -30.38
C LYS A 83 9.68 -4.30 -31.74
N LEU A 84 10.61 -3.36 -31.85
CA LEU A 84 10.94 -2.69 -33.10
C LEU A 84 11.57 -3.67 -34.11
N GLN A 85 12.49 -4.53 -33.66
CA GLN A 85 13.11 -5.55 -34.50
C GLN A 85 12.09 -6.56 -35.04
N VAL A 86 11.16 -7.02 -34.19
CA VAL A 86 10.07 -7.93 -34.61
C VAL A 86 9.16 -7.26 -35.64
N LYS A 87 8.85 -5.97 -35.47
CA LYS A 87 8.03 -5.21 -36.42
C LYS A 87 8.71 -5.09 -37.78
N VAL A 88 10.00 -4.79 -37.82
CA VAL A 88 10.79 -4.71 -39.06
C VAL A 88 10.83 -6.07 -39.77
N LEU A 89 10.99 -7.17 -39.02
CA LEU A 89 10.96 -8.52 -39.58
C LEU A 89 9.59 -8.84 -40.21
N MET A 90 8.49 -8.54 -39.52
CA MET A 90 7.12 -8.74 -40.04
C MET A 90 6.83 -7.91 -41.31
N GLU A 91 7.28 -6.67 -41.36
CA GLU A 91 7.12 -5.80 -42.55
C GLU A 91 8.03 -6.22 -43.72
N SER A 92 9.19 -6.81 -43.42
CA SER A 92 10.12 -7.34 -44.43
C SER A 92 9.61 -8.63 -45.10
N GLU A 93 8.86 -9.48 -44.39
CA GLU A 93 8.25 -10.69 -44.95
C GLU A 93 7.10 -10.40 -45.94
N GLN A 94 6.35 -9.31 -45.74
CA GLN A 94 5.25 -8.93 -46.65
C GLN A 94 5.73 -8.46 -48.04
N ASN A 95 6.98 -7.98 -48.16
CA ASN A 95 7.53 -7.47 -49.43
C ASN A 95 8.17 -8.54 -50.33
N ILE A 96 8.28 -9.79 -49.88
CA ILE A 96 8.91 -10.88 -50.66
C ILE A 96 7.91 -11.51 -51.67
N GLY A 97 6.62 -11.21 -51.56
CA GLY A 97 5.55 -11.85 -52.34
C GLY A 97 5.24 -11.28 -53.74
N VAL A 98 5.90 -10.20 -54.22
CA VAL A 98 5.41 -9.43 -55.39
C VAL A 98 6.38 -9.39 -56.59
N HIS A 99 7.53 -10.08 -56.55
CA HIS A 99 8.48 -10.05 -57.67
C HIS A 99 9.05 -11.43 -58.06
N VAL A 100 8.21 -12.29 -58.64
CA VAL A 100 8.67 -13.25 -59.66
C VAL A 100 7.59 -13.39 -60.73
N GLY A 101 7.65 -12.52 -61.74
CA GLY A 101 7.00 -12.75 -63.01
C GLY A 101 7.93 -13.55 -63.92
N VAL A 102 7.44 -14.73 -64.33
CA VAL A 102 7.79 -15.53 -65.52
C VAL A 102 9.25 -16.05 -65.62
N TRP A 103 9.35 -17.32 -66.04
CA TRP A 103 10.36 -17.96 -66.92
C TRP A 103 10.81 -19.34 -66.41
N ASP A 104 10.20 -20.33 -67.05
CA ASP A 104 10.67 -21.64 -67.50
C ASP A 104 11.37 -22.67 -66.59
N GLU A 105 11.03 -23.90 -66.96
CA GLU A 105 11.42 -25.22 -66.48
C GLU A 105 12.95 -25.44 -66.37
N GLU A 106 13.29 -26.51 -65.65
CA GLU A 106 14.62 -27.09 -65.43
C GLU A 106 15.49 -26.50 -64.30
N LYS A 107 15.23 -26.96 -63.08
CA LYS A 107 16.22 -27.64 -62.21
C LYS A 107 15.54 -28.08 -60.91
N SER A 108 15.11 -29.34 -60.89
CA SER A 108 14.69 -29.99 -59.64
C SER A 108 15.93 -30.47 -58.87
N CYS A 109 16.22 -29.81 -57.75
CA CYS A 109 17.05 -30.29 -56.64
C CYS A 109 16.36 -29.88 -55.32
N ASN A 110 16.05 -30.87 -54.47
CA ASN A 110 15.39 -30.80 -53.15
C ASN A 110 16.14 -29.93 -52.10
N PRO A 111 15.67 -29.73 -50.83
CA PRO A 111 14.33 -29.80 -50.21
C PRO A 111 13.96 -28.54 -49.34
N LEU A 112 12.70 -28.11 -49.25
CA LEU A 112 12.25 -27.07 -48.28
C LEU A 112 10.99 -27.42 -47.45
N PRO A 113 11.00 -28.48 -46.60
CA PRO A 113 10.03 -28.59 -45.49
C PRO A 113 10.62 -28.22 -44.11
N VAL A 114 11.92 -28.49 -43.87
CA VAL A 114 12.51 -28.49 -42.52
C VAL A 114 12.59 -27.09 -41.89
N LYS A 115 12.98 -26.06 -42.67
CA LYS A 115 13.10 -24.69 -42.14
C LYS A 115 11.78 -24.15 -41.59
N ARG A 116 10.65 -24.51 -42.20
CA ARG A 116 9.32 -24.00 -41.81
C ARG A 116 8.81 -24.60 -40.50
N GLN A 117 9.25 -25.82 -40.16
CA GLN A 117 8.92 -26.46 -38.88
C GLN A 117 9.73 -25.89 -37.72
N VAL A 118 11.02 -25.64 -37.91
CA VAL A 118 11.90 -25.07 -36.87
C VAL A 118 11.40 -23.69 -36.39
N TYR A 119 11.04 -22.80 -37.33
CA TYR A 119 10.46 -21.49 -36.97
C TYR A 119 9.13 -21.58 -36.21
N ASN A 120 8.34 -22.62 -36.47
CA ASN A 120 7.04 -22.80 -35.84
C ASN A 120 7.18 -23.34 -34.40
N ASP A 121 8.16 -24.22 -34.19
CA ASP A 121 8.49 -24.75 -32.85
C ASP A 121 9.15 -23.67 -31.96
N GLU A 122 10.01 -22.83 -32.53
CA GLU A 122 10.61 -21.68 -31.83
C GLU A 122 9.55 -20.63 -31.47
N MET A 123 8.63 -20.32 -32.38
CA MET A 123 7.49 -19.43 -32.10
C MET A 123 6.61 -19.99 -30.99
N LYS A 124 6.29 -21.29 -31.03
CA LYS A 124 5.49 -21.94 -29.99
C LYS A 124 6.18 -21.87 -28.62
N PHE A 125 7.47 -22.17 -28.56
CA PHE A 125 8.26 -22.04 -27.33
C PHE A 125 8.23 -20.62 -26.76
N LEU A 126 8.32 -19.59 -27.62
CA LEU A 126 8.25 -18.20 -27.18
C LEU A 126 6.86 -17.83 -26.64
N TYR A 127 5.78 -18.34 -27.22
CA TYR A 127 4.42 -18.14 -26.68
C TYR A 127 4.23 -18.84 -25.33
N ASP A 128 4.70 -20.09 -25.20
CA ASP A 128 4.62 -20.84 -23.95
C ASP A 128 5.43 -20.14 -22.83
N LEU A 129 6.59 -19.57 -23.18
CA LEU A 129 7.41 -18.78 -22.25
C LEU A 129 6.71 -17.46 -21.86
N LEU A 130 6.09 -16.76 -22.81
CA LEU A 130 5.36 -15.53 -22.55
C LEU A 130 4.17 -15.77 -21.61
N GLU A 131 3.45 -16.88 -21.80
CA GLU A 131 2.33 -17.29 -20.95
C GLU A 131 2.80 -17.60 -19.53
N MET A 132 3.89 -18.35 -19.38
CA MET A 132 4.51 -18.63 -18.08
C MET A 132 4.92 -17.34 -17.35
N VAL A 133 5.55 -16.39 -18.04
CA VAL A 133 5.96 -15.10 -17.45
C VAL A 133 4.75 -14.26 -17.05
N LEU A 134 3.65 -14.31 -17.82
CA LEU A 134 2.41 -13.62 -17.48
C LEU A 134 1.77 -14.19 -16.22
N ASP A 135 1.78 -15.50 -16.05
CA ASP A 135 1.28 -16.17 -14.86
C ASP A 135 2.12 -15.81 -13.63
N GLU A 136 3.44 -15.84 -13.73
CA GLU A 136 4.34 -15.42 -12.65
C GLU A 136 4.13 -13.95 -12.27
N LEU A 137 3.95 -13.06 -13.26
CA LEU A 137 3.66 -11.65 -13.00
C LEU A 137 2.32 -11.45 -12.26
N GLN A 138 1.29 -12.22 -12.61
CA GLN A 138 0.02 -12.18 -11.88
C GLN A 138 0.17 -12.67 -10.45
N GLU A 139 0.93 -13.74 -10.23
CA GLU A 139 1.15 -14.29 -8.89
C GLU A 139 1.95 -13.31 -8.01
N VAL A 140 3.02 -12.71 -8.56
CA VAL A 140 3.78 -11.66 -7.87
C VAL A 140 2.90 -10.45 -7.55
N LYS A 141 1.98 -10.07 -8.43
CA LYS A 141 1.03 -8.98 -8.17
C LYS A 141 0.10 -9.31 -6.99
N LYS A 142 -0.46 -10.52 -6.94
CA LYS A 142 -1.29 -10.98 -5.81
C LYS A 142 -0.50 -11.01 -4.50
N GLN A 143 0.75 -11.48 -4.54
CA GLN A 143 1.62 -11.49 -3.37
C GLN A 143 1.92 -10.08 -2.87
N ASN A 144 2.19 -9.12 -3.77
CA ASN A 144 2.37 -7.71 -3.39
C ASN A 144 1.11 -7.10 -2.75
N GLU A 145 -0.08 -7.40 -3.29
CA GLU A 145 -1.34 -6.97 -2.69
C GLU A 145 -1.51 -7.54 -1.27
N TRP A 146 -1.18 -8.82 -1.06
CA TRP A 146 -1.22 -9.46 0.25
C TRP A 146 -0.20 -8.84 1.24
N ILE A 147 1.03 -8.59 0.80
CA ILE A 147 2.08 -7.95 1.63
C ILE A 147 1.64 -6.54 2.04
N ASN A 148 1.06 -5.76 1.13
CA ASN A 148 0.58 -4.42 1.45
C ASN A 148 -0.54 -4.44 2.51
N GLN A 149 -1.49 -5.38 2.39
CA GLN A 149 -2.55 -5.55 3.38
C GLN A 149 -2.00 -5.98 4.75
N ALA A 150 -1.04 -6.92 4.77
CA ALA A 150 -0.38 -7.35 5.99
C ALA A 150 0.41 -6.20 6.65
N TYR A 151 1.05 -5.35 5.85
CA TYR A 151 1.78 -4.18 6.32
C TYR A 151 0.84 -3.14 6.94
N GLU A 152 -0.30 -2.86 6.30
CA GLU A 152 -1.34 -1.99 6.87
C GLU A 152 -1.90 -2.52 8.19
N GLN A 153 -2.10 -3.84 8.27
CA GLN A 153 -2.53 -4.50 9.50
C GLN A 153 -1.47 -4.35 10.60
N MET A 154 -0.21 -4.63 10.30
CA MET A 154 0.91 -4.52 11.25
C MET A 154 1.08 -3.09 11.78
N ILE A 155 0.92 -2.07 10.94
CA ILE A 155 0.94 -0.67 11.36
C ILE A 155 -0.21 -0.38 12.33
N GLY A 156 -1.41 -0.89 12.03
CA GLY A 156 -2.57 -0.77 12.91
C GLY A 156 -2.31 -1.36 14.30
N ASP A 157 -1.81 -2.59 14.34
CA ASP A 157 -1.51 -3.31 15.58
C ASP A 157 -0.38 -2.63 16.37
N TYR A 158 0.67 -2.16 15.68
CA TYR A 158 1.76 -1.42 16.30
C TYR A 158 1.28 -0.13 16.98
N ASN A 159 0.50 0.69 16.27
CA ASN A 159 0.01 1.96 16.80
C ASN A 159 -0.84 1.76 18.06
N PHE A 160 -1.60 0.68 18.08
CA PHE A 160 -2.46 0.36 19.19
C PHE A 160 -1.73 -0.27 20.38
N LEU A 161 -0.76 -1.17 20.15
CA LEU A 161 0.10 -1.66 21.23
C LEU A 161 0.91 -0.52 21.84
N TYR A 162 1.36 0.42 21.01
CA TYR A 162 1.99 1.65 21.48
C TYR A 162 1.04 2.48 22.35
N GLU A 163 -0.25 2.57 22.00
CA GLU A 163 -1.27 3.21 22.83
C GLU A 163 -1.54 2.49 24.15
N GLU A 164 -1.53 1.15 24.17
CA GLU A 164 -1.69 0.34 25.38
C GLU A 164 -0.48 0.51 26.33
N LEU A 165 0.74 0.61 25.80
CA LEU A 165 1.92 0.93 26.59
C LEU A 165 1.91 2.37 27.13
N GLN A 166 1.45 3.32 26.32
CA GLN A 166 1.37 4.74 26.74
C GLN A 166 0.27 4.96 27.79
N THR A 167 -0.88 4.29 27.68
CA THR A 167 -1.94 4.35 28.69
C THR A 167 -1.50 3.70 30.01
N GLN A 168 -0.76 2.60 29.96
CA GLN A 168 -0.13 2.02 31.15
C GLN A 168 0.89 2.97 31.80
N ARG A 169 1.59 3.80 31.02
CA ARG A 169 2.51 4.83 31.53
C ARG A 169 1.80 6.11 32.02
N ALA A 170 0.76 6.56 31.34
CA ALA A 170 -0.01 7.76 31.71
C ALA A 170 -0.84 7.55 32.99
N ASN A 171 -1.22 6.31 33.30
CA ASN A 171 -1.80 5.96 34.60
C ASN A 171 -0.79 6.09 35.77
N ALA A 172 0.50 6.35 35.49
CA ALA A 172 1.52 6.64 36.52
C ALA A 172 1.83 8.15 36.67
N GLU A 173 1.55 8.99 35.67
CA GLU A 173 1.84 10.43 35.71
C GLU A 173 0.80 11.20 34.89
N ALA A 174 -0.05 11.99 35.56
CA ALA A 174 -0.93 12.95 34.90
C ALA A 174 -0.44 14.37 35.14
N PRO A 175 -0.39 15.20 34.09
CA PRO A 175 -0.82 16.59 34.24
C PRO A 175 -1.79 17.06 33.14
N VAL A 176 -2.70 17.91 33.58
CA VAL A 176 -3.73 18.65 32.83
C VAL A 176 -3.11 19.90 32.19
N LEU A 177 -3.39 20.18 30.91
CA LEU A 177 -3.25 21.51 30.33
C LEU A 177 -4.38 21.80 29.33
N GLY A 178 -4.88 23.04 29.40
CA GLY A 178 -6.12 23.51 28.81
C GLY A 178 -6.04 23.82 27.31
N GLU A 179 -7.22 23.92 26.70
CA GLU A 179 -7.40 24.05 25.25
C GLU A 179 -8.05 25.39 24.89
N GLU A 180 -7.54 26.00 23.81
CA GLU A 180 -8.12 27.18 23.15
C GLU A 180 -9.37 26.80 22.32
N GLU A 181 -10.29 27.74 22.21
CA GLU A 181 -11.60 27.62 21.55
C GLU A 181 -11.49 27.60 20.03
N GLU A 182 -11.57 26.41 19.42
CA GLU A 182 -11.96 26.21 18.02
C GLU A 182 -13.32 25.52 17.97
N GLU A 183 -14.12 25.75 16.92
CA GLU A 183 -15.46 25.18 16.75
C GLU A 183 -15.42 23.64 16.81
N ARG A 184 -16.04 23.10 17.86
CA ARG A 184 -16.16 21.67 18.14
C ARG A 184 -17.57 21.24 17.80
N GLU A 185 -17.74 20.40 16.79
CA GLU A 185 -19.02 19.77 16.48
C GLU A 185 -19.05 18.34 17.05
N GLU A 186 -20.09 18.00 17.80
CA GLU A 186 -20.31 16.62 18.25
C GLU A 186 -20.73 15.74 17.08
N VAL A 187 -20.01 14.63 16.89
CA VAL A 187 -20.33 13.66 15.84
C VAL A 187 -21.45 12.75 16.31
N ALA A 188 -22.48 12.62 15.47
CA ALA A 188 -23.57 11.69 15.70
C ALA A 188 -23.04 10.26 15.92
N LYS A 189 -23.60 9.59 16.93
CA LYS A 189 -23.28 8.19 17.25
C LYS A 189 -23.58 7.32 16.02
N ILE A 190 -22.66 6.42 15.70
CA ILE A 190 -22.85 5.43 14.63
C ILE A 190 -24.11 4.61 14.90
N SER A 191 -24.92 4.39 13.87
CA SER A 191 -26.12 3.56 14.00
C SER A 191 -25.77 2.08 14.15
N GLU A 192 -26.68 1.29 14.73
CA GLU A 192 -26.52 -0.17 14.87
C GLU A 192 -26.32 -0.85 13.51
N LYS A 193 -26.98 -0.34 12.46
CA LYS A 193 -26.84 -0.84 11.09
C LYS A 193 -25.46 -0.55 10.50
N GLU A 194 -24.95 0.67 10.63
CA GLU A 194 -23.61 1.02 10.16
C GLU A 194 -22.52 0.28 10.95
N PHE A 195 -22.73 0.06 12.25
CA PHE A 195 -21.86 -0.78 13.06
C PHE A 195 -21.86 -2.23 12.58
N HIS A 196 -23.04 -2.79 12.27
CA HIS A 196 -23.16 -4.13 11.73
C HIS A 196 -22.37 -4.29 10.43
N ASP A 197 -22.50 -3.34 9.50
CA ASP A 197 -21.78 -3.37 8.22
C ASP A 197 -20.25 -3.36 8.44
N LEU A 198 -19.75 -2.53 9.37
CA LEU A 198 -18.33 -2.51 9.73
C LEU A 198 -17.88 -3.81 10.42
N LEU A 199 -18.71 -4.38 11.30
CA LEU A 199 -18.44 -5.63 12.00
C LEU A 199 -18.34 -6.79 11.01
N GLU A 200 -19.27 -6.89 10.06
CA GLU A 200 -19.29 -7.91 9.02
C GLU A 200 -18.08 -7.78 8.09
N GLU A 201 -17.69 -6.56 7.73
CA GLU A 201 -16.47 -6.31 6.94
C GLU A 201 -15.21 -6.78 7.68
N GLN A 202 -15.08 -6.46 8.97
CA GLN A 202 -13.93 -6.92 9.76
C GLN A 202 -13.96 -8.45 9.99
N TRP A 203 -15.15 -9.05 10.14
CA TRP A 203 -15.32 -10.49 10.29
C TRP A 203 -14.89 -11.24 9.03
N LYS A 204 -15.37 -10.83 7.84
CA LYS A 204 -14.98 -11.42 6.54
C LYS A 204 -13.48 -11.33 6.30
N LYS A 205 -12.85 -10.19 6.66
CA LYS A 205 -11.40 -10.00 6.54
C LYS A 205 -10.62 -10.97 7.43
N LYS A 206 -11.11 -11.20 8.64
CA LYS A 206 -10.43 -12.03 9.63
C LYS A 206 -10.69 -13.53 9.44
N PHE A 207 -11.86 -13.87 8.92
CA PHE A 207 -12.32 -15.24 8.70
C PHE A 207 -12.89 -15.43 7.29
N PRO A 208 -12.05 -15.38 6.24
CA PRO A 208 -12.50 -15.47 4.85
C PRO A 208 -13.21 -16.80 4.53
N ASN A 209 -12.98 -17.85 5.32
CA ASN A 209 -13.54 -19.19 5.11
C ASN A 209 -14.61 -19.60 6.15
N ALA A 210 -14.99 -18.73 7.08
CA ALA A 210 -15.98 -19.08 8.10
C ALA A 210 -17.41 -18.85 7.58
N MET A 211 -18.21 -19.91 7.60
CA MET A 211 -19.65 -19.87 7.28
C MET A 211 -20.51 -19.47 8.51
N ILE A 212 -19.89 -18.82 9.50
CA ILE A 212 -20.55 -18.44 10.75
C ILE A 212 -21.14 -17.05 10.55
N SER A 213 -22.47 -16.98 10.51
CA SER A 213 -23.20 -15.72 10.68
C SER A 213 -23.33 -15.45 12.17
N LEU A 214 -22.97 -14.25 12.60
CA LEU A 214 -23.27 -13.78 13.95
C LEU A 214 -24.79 -13.71 14.11
N GLU A 215 -25.33 -14.14 15.25
CA GLU A 215 -26.76 -13.99 15.53
C GLU A 215 -27.08 -12.52 15.88
N ASP A 216 -28.30 -12.05 15.58
CA ASP A 216 -28.73 -10.67 15.84
C ASP A 216 -28.56 -10.26 17.33
N GLU A 217 -28.72 -11.20 18.26
CA GLU A 217 -28.49 -10.98 19.70
C GLU A 217 -27.02 -10.76 20.04
N GLU A 218 -26.10 -11.39 19.31
CA GLU A 218 -24.66 -11.20 19.49
C GLU A 218 -24.21 -9.86 18.92
N ILE A 219 -24.73 -9.48 17.75
CA ILE A 219 -24.50 -8.17 17.13
C ILE A 219 -24.93 -7.04 18.08
N LYS A 220 -26.10 -7.16 18.70
CA LYS A 220 -26.58 -6.20 19.72
C LYS A 220 -25.65 -6.12 20.93
N ARG A 221 -25.18 -7.27 21.43
CA ARG A 221 -24.20 -7.30 22.52
C ARG A 221 -22.89 -6.62 22.12
N PHE A 222 -22.39 -6.87 20.91
CA PHE A 222 -21.19 -6.19 20.42
C PHE A 222 -21.39 -4.70 20.26
N TYR A 223 -22.54 -4.27 19.76
CA TYR A 223 -22.88 -2.87 19.66
C TYR A 223 -22.89 -2.18 21.03
N ILE A 224 -23.45 -2.82 22.07
CA ILE A 224 -23.44 -2.29 23.45
C ILE A 224 -22.02 -2.19 24.00
N ILE A 225 -21.20 -3.23 23.83
CA ILE A 225 -19.81 -3.22 24.30
C ILE A 225 -19.01 -2.16 23.54
N PHE A 226 -19.20 -2.05 22.23
CA PHE A 226 -18.59 -1.05 21.36
C PHE A 226 -18.93 0.35 21.82
N HIS A 227 -20.22 0.59 22.08
CA HIS A 227 -20.70 1.86 22.56
C HIS A 227 -20.11 2.19 23.93
N LYS A 228 -20.03 1.22 24.85
CA LYS A 228 -19.43 1.41 26.18
C LYS A 228 -17.93 1.70 26.12
N LYS A 229 -17.20 1.09 25.18
CA LYS A 229 -15.74 1.29 25.04
C LYS A 229 -15.40 2.66 24.43
N LEU A 230 -16.21 3.16 23.51
CA LEU A 230 -15.97 4.43 22.83
C LEU A 230 -16.61 5.62 23.54
N TYR A 231 -17.81 5.43 24.07
CA TYR A 231 -18.60 6.48 24.71
C TYR A 231 -18.75 6.12 26.20
N GLN A 232 -17.70 6.39 26.99
CA GLN A 232 -17.75 6.16 28.44
C GLN A 232 -18.87 7.00 29.08
N GLN A 233 -19.65 6.37 29.95
CA GLN A 233 -20.61 7.05 30.82
C GLN A 233 -19.99 7.24 32.21
N GLY A 234 -19.37 8.39 32.43
CA GLY A 234 -19.02 8.89 33.76
C GLY A 234 -20.04 9.93 34.21
N GLU A 235 -20.25 10.07 35.53
CA GLU A 235 -21.40 10.75 36.16
C GLU A 235 -21.73 12.18 35.71
N ASN A 236 -20.94 12.88 34.87
CA ASN A 236 -21.26 14.24 34.44
C ASN A 236 -20.86 14.67 33.01
N GLN A 237 -20.36 13.79 32.13
CA GLN A 237 -20.12 14.13 30.71
C GLN A 237 -20.02 12.86 29.83
N GLU A 238 -20.84 12.75 28.78
CA GLU A 238 -20.68 11.70 27.77
C GLU A 238 -19.41 11.97 26.97
N SER A 239 -18.50 11.00 26.88
CA SER A 239 -17.34 11.13 26.01
C SER A 239 -17.79 10.93 24.56
N VAL A 240 -17.92 12.02 23.80
CA VAL A 240 -18.39 12.00 22.39
C VAL A 240 -17.21 12.21 21.43
N ILE A 241 -17.29 11.66 20.22
CA ILE A 241 -16.34 11.96 19.15
C ILE A 241 -16.58 13.40 18.71
N ILE A 242 -15.53 14.21 18.74
CA ILE A 242 -15.61 15.62 18.37
C ILE A 242 -15.02 15.79 16.97
N ARG A 243 -15.74 16.46 16.07
CA ARG A 243 -15.19 16.91 14.80
C ARG A 243 -14.61 18.31 14.98
N LYS A 244 -13.35 18.45 14.57
CA LYS A 244 -12.58 19.70 14.57
C LYS A 244 -12.07 19.93 13.14
N GLY A 245 -12.84 20.69 12.36
CA GLY A 245 -12.59 20.89 10.91
C GLY A 245 -12.62 19.58 10.10
N ASP A 246 -11.48 19.22 9.50
CA ASP A 246 -11.28 17.99 8.70
C ASP A 246 -10.86 16.76 9.53
N PHE A 247 -10.80 16.90 10.85
CA PHE A 247 -10.32 15.87 11.75
C PHE A 247 -11.38 15.44 12.77
N TYR A 248 -11.30 14.17 13.18
CA TYR A 248 -12.12 13.53 14.20
C TYR A 248 -11.26 13.25 15.43
N ILE A 249 -11.66 13.77 16.57
CA ILE A 249 -11.00 13.57 17.85
C ILE A 249 -11.65 12.38 18.54
N CYS A 250 -10.85 11.36 18.83
CA CYS A 250 -11.31 10.18 19.57
C CYS A 250 -11.50 10.52 21.07
N PRO A 251 -12.66 10.22 21.67
CA PRO A 251 -12.93 10.53 23.07
C PRO A 251 -11.97 9.85 24.05
N VAL A 252 -11.50 8.64 23.70
CA VAL A 252 -10.65 7.81 24.56
C VAL A 252 -9.18 8.22 24.46
N SER A 253 -8.70 8.57 23.26
CA SER A 253 -7.27 8.86 23.02
C SER A 253 -6.94 10.34 22.86
N GLN A 254 -7.95 11.22 22.73
CA GLN A 254 -7.82 12.66 22.48
C GLN A 254 -6.95 12.99 21.24
N LYS A 255 -6.75 12.03 20.33
CA LYS A 255 -6.00 12.20 19.07
C LYS A 255 -6.92 12.52 17.90
N GLU A 256 -6.37 13.27 16.96
CA GLU A 256 -7.00 13.66 15.70
C GLU A 256 -6.80 12.62 14.59
N TYR A 257 -7.90 12.20 13.95
CA TYR A 257 -7.92 11.25 12.84
C TYR A 257 -8.60 11.88 11.63
N LYS A 258 -8.05 11.67 10.43
CA LYS A 258 -8.69 12.14 9.18
C LYS A 258 -10.01 11.43 8.84
N HIS A 259 -10.21 10.22 9.34
CA HIS A 259 -11.38 9.40 9.04
C HIS A 259 -11.89 8.73 10.31
N ILE A 260 -13.20 8.76 10.52
CA ILE A 260 -13.85 8.19 11.70
C ILE A 260 -13.68 6.66 11.81
N ASN A 261 -13.59 5.95 10.68
CA ASN A 261 -13.37 4.49 10.66
C ASN A 261 -12.00 4.09 11.24
N ARG A 262 -11.04 5.02 11.32
CA ARG A 262 -9.75 4.77 12.00
C ARG A 262 -9.91 4.70 13.52
N ILE A 263 -11.01 5.20 14.06
CA ILE A 263 -11.41 5.07 15.46
C ILE A 263 -12.22 3.78 15.67
N TYR A 264 -13.17 3.48 14.78
CA TYR A 264 -14.08 2.34 14.93
C TYR A 264 -13.41 0.97 14.70
N ASN A 265 -12.64 0.81 13.62
CA ASN A 265 -12.12 -0.49 13.21
C ASN A 265 -11.20 -1.16 14.25
N PRO A 266 -10.26 -0.45 14.90
CA PRO A 266 -9.42 -1.06 15.94
C PRO A 266 -10.22 -1.58 17.14
N VAL A 267 -11.28 -0.86 17.53
CA VAL A 267 -12.15 -1.25 18.64
C VAL A 267 -12.93 -2.51 18.30
N ILE A 268 -13.50 -2.57 17.10
CA ILE A 268 -14.21 -3.74 16.58
C ILE A 268 -13.27 -4.96 16.53
N ARG A 269 -12.03 -4.79 16.05
CA ARG A 269 -11.05 -5.90 15.99
C ARG A 269 -10.71 -6.49 17.36
N LYS A 270 -10.42 -5.66 18.40
CA LYS A 270 -10.22 -6.19 19.77
C LYS A 270 -11.42 -7.00 20.25
N MET A 271 -12.63 -6.54 19.95
CA MET A 271 -13.85 -7.27 20.35
C MET A 271 -13.87 -8.65 19.70
N LEU A 272 -13.57 -8.71 18.41
CA LEU A 272 -13.45 -9.96 17.69
C LEU A 272 -12.32 -10.85 18.23
N ASP A 273 -11.18 -10.30 18.63
CA ASP A 273 -10.07 -11.05 19.27
C ASP A 273 -10.46 -11.67 20.61
N ASN A 274 -11.17 -10.92 21.46
CA ASN A 274 -11.59 -11.40 22.78
C ASN A 274 -12.56 -12.58 22.69
N ILE A 275 -13.45 -12.60 21.69
CA ILE A 275 -14.38 -13.73 21.47
C ILE A 275 -13.60 -15.01 21.13
N ILE A 276 -12.60 -14.91 20.26
CA ILE A 276 -11.78 -16.07 19.85
C ILE A 276 -11.06 -16.67 21.07
N GLN A 277 -10.58 -15.82 21.97
CA GLN A 277 -9.94 -16.27 23.20
C GLN A 277 -10.94 -16.92 24.17
N GLU A 278 -12.17 -16.41 24.29
CA GLU A 278 -13.22 -17.01 25.11
C GLU A 278 -13.75 -18.34 24.55
N GLU A 279 -13.91 -18.47 23.23
CA GLU A 279 -14.36 -19.71 22.59
C GLU A 279 -13.28 -20.82 22.62
N ASN A 280 -12.02 -20.46 22.39
CA ASN A 280 -10.90 -21.39 22.52
C ASN A 280 -10.64 -21.76 24.00
N GLY A 281 -10.87 -20.83 24.93
CA GLY A 281 -10.86 -21.11 26.36
C GLY A 281 -11.96 -22.07 26.80
N LYS A 282 -13.18 -21.93 26.28
CA LYS A 282 -14.31 -22.85 26.55
C LYS A 282 -14.07 -24.25 25.96
N LYS A 283 -13.53 -24.37 24.75
CA LYS A 283 -13.14 -25.67 24.16
C LYS A 283 -12.06 -26.38 24.97
N ASN A 284 -11.05 -25.66 25.47
CA ASN A 284 -10.00 -26.24 26.30
C ASN A 284 -10.47 -26.59 27.72
N ALA A 285 -11.41 -25.83 28.30
CA ALA A 285 -12.02 -26.16 29.58
C ALA A 285 -12.90 -27.43 29.49
N MET A 286 -13.60 -27.65 28.38
CA MET A 286 -14.44 -28.84 28.17
C MET A 286 -13.61 -30.12 27.98
N ILE A 287 -12.40 -30.02 27.42
CA ILE A 287 -11.45 -31.15 27.30
C ILE A 287 -10.81 -31.49 28.66
N SER A 288 -10.64 -30.51 29.56
CA SER A 288 -10.05 -30.75 30.88
C SER A 288 -11.01 -31.39 31.90
N VAL A 289 -12.33 -31.33 31.68
CA VAL A 289 -13.33 -31.99 32.55
C VAL A 289 -13.58 -33.45 32.15
N GLY A 290 -13.18 -33.86 30.94
CA GLY A 290 -13.34 -35.23 30.44
C GLY A 290 -12.27 -36.24 30.87
N ASN A 291 -11.22 -35.82 31.58
CA ASN A 291 -10.11 -36.69 32.04
C ASN A 291 -10.02 -36.82 33.56
N VAL A 292 -11.15 -36.68 34.27
CA VAL A 292 -11.26 -37.12 35.66
C VAL A 292 -12.56 -37.91 35.78
N LEU A 293 -12.50 -39.20 35.46
CA LEU A 293 -13.20 -40.31 36.13
C LEU A 293 -12.74 -41.65 35.52
#